data_AF-B4QCA1-F1
#
_entry.id   AF-B4QCA1-F1
#
_cell.length_a   1.000
_cell.length_b   1.000
_cell.length_c   1.000
_cell.angle_alpha   90.00
_cell.angle_beta   90.00
_cell.angle_gamma   90.00
#
_symmetry.space_group_name_H-M   'P 1'
#
loop_
_entity.id
_entity.type
_entity.pdbx_description
1 polymer ?
#
loop_
_entity_poly.entity_id
_entity_poly.type
_entity_poly.pdbx_seq_one_letter_code
_entity_poly.pdbx_strand_id
1 'polypeptide(L)'
;MPVYQEGYALQKFHSQWEFWHVDTERKIQSGLFATEPELEQLVQLVAGDNEQWDDGIKESQDFFEYLPGYLLFTKPTCKPFELKIAAANWLNRWCLLQPEKKQCAMNRMVSQLMDHDLKIFIYDAQKLNDTHWFSTHLIDLIHHCGQLKSYFDQNNIDLPALRHSMIYEYGSYLMTSHNMWQLGIDYLDCCKQEGQAAIELLLPRITLRSERQATKLINLARQRGLTSVEREICKVLSKRSYDNERYGNALEWAIRSKDVLLVTAVADFILKHYSKTGCMLCPDTIANVGGRMFASPRLVFLSKYFEFYEFYRNRDFLSASELLVNLLESKITPDYFWPSLLIDSMPLLESKDPKIFAKETVAILHHIETDLVPIIERNVSKYGKHHSETVFKDYRVENVDEILNLLRLACARNLARALIIENTMPVV
;
A
#
# COMPACT_ATOMS: atom_id res chain seq x y z
N MET A 1 4.25 -1.27 61.88
CA MET A 1 4.60 -0.13 61.03
C MET A 1 3.35 0.67 60.70
N PRO A 2 3.34 1.99 60.89
CA PRO A 2 2.27 2.87 60.39
C PRO A 2 2.21 2.85 58.86
N VAL A 3 1.00 2.89 58.29
CA VAL A 3 0.78 2.94 56.84
C VAL A 3 0.07 4.26 56.52
N TYR A 4 0.61 5.00 55.56
CA TYR A 4 0.00 6.27 55.14
C TYR A 4 -1.32 6.02 54.41
N GLN A 5 -2.36 6.78 54.75
CA GLN A 5 -3.67 6.75 54.09
C GLN A 5 -3.97 8.13 53.50
N GLU A 6 -4.57 8.16 52.31
CA GLU A 6 -5.02 9.41 51.70
C GLU A 6 -6.01 10.14 52.64
N GLY A 7 -5.79 11.45 52.82
CA GLY A 7 -6.57 12.29 53.74
C GLY A 7 -6.01 12.42 55.16
N TYR A 8 -4.98 11.65 55.53
CA TYR A 8 -4.28 11.85 56.81
C TYR A 8 -3.28 13.01 56.74
N ALA A 9 -3.18 13.80 57.82
CA ALA A 9 -2.17 14.84 57.93
C ALA A 9 -0.77 14.20 57.91
N LEU A 10 0.04 14.56 56.91
CA LEU A 10 1.42 14.04 56.71
C LEU A 10 2.27 14.14 57.99
N GLN A 11 2.13 15.25 58.71
CA GLN A 11 2.87 15.50 59.95
C GLN A 11 2.51 14.51 61.07
N LYS A 12 1.23 14.12 61.17
CA LYS A 12 0.76 13.11 62.13
C LYS A 12 1.30 11.72 61.78
N PHE A 13 1.29 11.37 60.50
CA PHE A 13 1.90 10.12 60.01
C PHE A 13 3.40 10.08 60.34
N HIS A 14 4.13 11.17 60.06
CA HIS A 14 5.55 11.27 60.35
C HIS A 14 5.85 11.03 61.83
N SER A 15 5.15 11.69 62.74
CA SER A 15 5.37 11.49 64.19
C SER A 15 5.05 10.08 64.66
N GLN A 16 4.01 9.43 64.10
CA GLN A 16 3.70 8.04 64.43
C GLN A 16 4.77 7.08 63.90
N TRP A 17 5.28 7.35 62.69
CA TRP A 17 6.34 6.57 62.07
C TRP A 17 7.65 6.72 62.84
N GLU A 18 8.05 7.94 63.23
CA GLU A 18 9.23 8.19 64.06
C GLU A 18 9.14 7.47 65.40
N PHE A 19 7.98 7.55 66.07
CA PHE A 19 7.77 6.82 67.32
C PHE A 19 7.92 5.31 67.15
N TRP A 20 7.32 4.76 66.09
CA TRP A 20 7.43 3.33 65.79
C TRP A 20 8.86 2.93 65.45
N HIS A 21 9.60 3.76 64.71
CA HIS A 21 11.00 3.52 64.37
C HIS A 21 11.88 3.44 65.62
N VAL A 22 11.79 4.45 66.49
CA VAL A 22 12.55 4.50 67.76
C VAL A 22 12.17 3.36 68.71
N ASP A 23 10.88 3.00 68.82
CA ASP A 23 10.45 1.85 69.62
C ASP A 23 10.99 0.53 69.07
N THR A 24 11.06 0.40 67.75
CA THR A 24 11.59 -0.80 67.08
C THR A 24 13.09 -0.93 67.30
N GLU A 25 13.87 0.13 67.10
CA GLU A 25 15.30 0.14 67.41
C GLU A 25 15.58 -0.23 68.87
N ARG A 26 14.80 0.31 69.81
CA ARG A 26 14.92 -0.02 71.23
C ARG A 26 14.68 -1.51 71.50
N LYS A 27 13.71 -2.12 70.82
CA LYS A 27 13.41 -3.56 70.95
C LYS A 27 14.54 -4.42 70.42
N ILE A 28 15.14 -4.06 69.28
CA ILE A 28 16.34 -4.71 68.73
C ILE A 28 17.49 -4.63 69.74
N GLN A 29 17.81 -3.43 70.23
CA GLN A 29 18.90 -3.21 71.19
C GLN A 29 18.70 -3.95 72.52
N SER A 30 17.44 -4.15 72.94
CA SER A 30 17.13 -4.93 74.15
C SER A 30 17.30 -6.46 73.98
N GLY A 31 17.62 -6.94 72.77
CA GLY A 31 17.74 -8.36 72.47
C GLY A 31 16.41 -9.10 72.47
N LEU A 32 15.28 -8.40 72.28
CA LEU A 32 13.94 -8.99 72.34
C LEU A 32 13.76 -10.15 71.34
N PHE A 33 14.44 -10.07 70.19
CA PHE A 33 14.31 -11.02 69.09
C PHE A 33 15.46 -12.05 69.02
N ALA A 34 16.39 -12.04 69.98
CA ALA A 34 17.59 -12.87 69.94
C ALA A 34 17.31 -14.39 69.90
N THR A 35 16.11 -14.82 70.30
CA THR A 35 15.65 -16.21 70.22
C THR A 35 15.29 -16.65 68.80
N GLU A 36 15.01 -15.72 67.89
CA GLU A 36 14.59 -15.98 66.51
C GLU A 36 15.42 -15.13 65.53
N PRO A 37 16.57 -15.64 65.04
CA PRO A 37 17.52 -14.84 64.27
C PRO A 37 16.96 -14.35 62.93
N GLU A 38 16.09 -15.13 62.28
CA GLU A 38 15.43 -14.72 61.03
C GLU A 38 14.45 -13.56 61.25
N LEU A 39 13.72 -13.57 62.37
CA LEU A 39 12.83 -12.47 62.74
C LEU A 39 13.64 -11.23 63.12
N GLU A 40 14.73 -11.39 63.86
CA GLU A 40 15.63 -10.29 64.19
C GLU A 40 16.18 -9.63 62.93
N GLN A 41 16.62 -10.41 61.94
CA GLN A 41 17.08 -9.89 60.64
C GLN A 41 16.00 -9.09 59.91
N LEU A 42 14.77 -9.61 59.85
CA LEU A 42 13.63 -8.89 59.25
C LEU A 42 13.35 -7.57 59.97
N VAL A 43 13.40 -7.58 61.31
CA VAL A 43 13.16 -6.38 62.11
C VAL A 43 14.29 -5.36 61.95
N GLN A 44 15.54 -5.80 61.80
CA GLN A 44 16.69 -4.96 61.47
C GLN A 44 16.53 -4.28 60.10
N LEU A 45 16.13 -5.01 59.05
CA LEU A 45 15.83 -4.44 57.73
C LEU A 45 14.74 -3.38 57.80
N VAL A 46 13.66 -3.68 58.52
CA VAL A 46 12.48 -2.83 58.71
C VAL A 46 12.80 -1.59 59.57
N ALA A 47 13.81 -1.66 60.43
CA ALA A 47 14.36 -0.53 61.17
C ALA A 47 15.42 0.27 60.37
N GLY A 48 15.70 -0.11 59.13
CA GLY A 48 16.63 0.61 58.26
C GLY A 48 18.11 0.28 58.48
N ASP A 49 18.43 -0.89 59.04
CA ASP A 49 19.83 -1.30 59.27
C ASP A 49 20.62 -1.41 57.96
N ASN A 50 21.66 -0.59 57.86
CA ASN A 50 22.49 -0.47 56.67
C ASN A 50 23.25 -1.76 56.34
N GLU A 51 23.73 -2.54 57.30
CA GLU A 51 24.49 -3.76 57.02
C GLU A 51 23.61 -4.82 56.36
N GLN A 52 22.37 -4.98 56.85
CA GLN A 52 21.41 -5.92 56.26
C GLN A 52 20.99 -5.49 54.84
N TRP A 53 20.83 -4.18 54.60
CA TRP A 53 20.58 -3.67 53.25
C TRP A 53 21.79 -3.86 52.32
N ASP A 54 23.02 -3.82 52.82
CA ASP A 54 24.22 -4.10 52.02
C ASP A 54 24.29 -5.54 51.55
N ASP A 55 23.90 -6.49 52.41
CA ASP A 55 23.83 -7.89 52.03
C ASP A 55 22.77 -8.12 50.94
N GLY A 56 21.59 -7.48 51.06
CA GLY A 56 20.59 -7.48 49.99
C GLY A 56 21.08 -6.83 48.71
N ILE A 57 21.81 -5.72 48.80
CA ILE A 57 22.43 -5.05 47.63
C ILE A 57 23.39 -6.00 46.91
N LYS A 58 24.22 -6.78 47.61
CA LYS A 58 25.18 -7.71 46.96
C LYS A 58 24.47 -8.77 46.10
N GLU A 59 23.27 -9.18 46.49
CA GLU A 59 22.47 -10.17 45.76
C GLU A 59 21.57 -9.55 44.67
N SER A 60 21.37 -8.22 44.69
CA SER A 60 20.42 -7.55 43.81
C SER A 60 20.82 -7.60 42.34
N GLN A 61 19.84 -7.77 41.45
CA GLN A 61 20.05 -7.72 40.01
C GLN A 61 20.16 -6.29 39.49
N ASP A 62 19.23 -5.45 39.94
CA ASP A 62 19.14 -4.06 39.56
C ASP A 62 19.32 -3.14 40.77
N PHE A 63 19.81 -1.92 40.51
CA PHE A 63 20.06 -0.98 41.61
C PHE A 63 18.76 -0.52 42.28
N PHE A 64 17.65 -0.50 41.53
CA PHE A 64 16.36 -0.01 42.03
C PHE A 64 15.51 -1.10 42.70
N GLU A 65 15.96 -2.36 42.73
CA GLU A 65 15.19 -3.50 43.25
C GLU A 65 14.77 -3.29 44.71
N TYR A 66 15.73 -2.94 45.56
CA TYR A 66 15.50 -2.74 47.00
C TYR A 66 15.34 -1.27 47.39
N LEU A 67 15.56 -0.31 46.47
CA LEU A 67 15.45 1.12 46.76
C LEU A 67 14.05 1.53 47.28
N PRO A 68 12.91 1.08 46.69
CA PRO A 68 11.59 1.40 47.22
C PRO A 68 11.37 0.88 48.65
N GLY A 69 11.86 -0.34 48.94
CA GLY A 69 11.79 -0.92 50.28
C GLY A 69 12.61 -0.12 51.28
N TYR A 70 13.87 0.18 50.94
CA TYR A 70 14.73 1.02 51.75
C TYR A 70 14.10 2.39 52.03
N LEU A 71 13.54 3.06 51.01
CA LEU A 71 12.85 4.34 51.18
C LEU A 71 11.60 4.21 52.06
N LEU A 72 10.83 3.14 51.94
CA LEU A 72 9.65 2.90 52.78
C LEU A 72 10.03 2.82 54.27
N PHE A 73 11.14 2.16 54.58
CA PHE A 73 11.58 1.91 55.95
C PHE A 73 12.51 2.97 56.54
N THR A 74 13.07 3.86 55.73
CA THR A 74 13.98 4.93 56.21
C THR A 74 13.44 6.34 56.00
N LYS A 75 12.70 6.58 54.91
CA LYS A 75 12.17 7.89 54.52
C LYS A 75 10.83 7.77 53.77
N PRO A 76 9.74 7.33 54.44
CA PRO A 76 8.46 7.09 53.78
C PRO A 76 7.79 8.36 53.21
N THR A 77 8.23 9.55 53.63
CA THR A 77 7.74 10.85 53.14
C THR A 77 8.72 11.53 52.17
N CYS A 78 9.60 10.76 51.52
CA CYS A 78 10.61 11.26 50.59
C CYS A 78 9.98 12.10 49.47
N LYS A 79 10.39 13.37 49.36
CA LYS A 79 9.91 14.28 48.32
C LYS A 79 10.69 14.09 47.01
N PRO A 80 10.15 14.52 45.85
CA PRO A 80 10.82 14.32 44.56
C PRO A 80 12.26 14.83 44.45
N PHE A 81 12.61 15.93 45.15
CA PHE A 81 13.99 16.45 45.19
C PHE A 81 14.90 15.64 46.11
N GLU A 82 14.35 15.05 47.18
CA GLU A 82 15.08 14.18 48.11
C GLU A 82 15.32 12.81 47.48
N LEU A 83 14.38 12.35 46.66
CA LEU A 83 14.48 11.11 45.90
C LEU A 83 15.72 11.09 45.01
N LYS A 84 16.03 12.20 44.35
CA LYS A 84 17.25 12.36 43.56
C LYS A 84 18.51 12.07 44.39
N ILE A 85 18.62 12.70 45.56
CA ILE A 85 19.77 12.53 46.46
C ILE A 85 19.83 11.09 47.00
N ALA A 86 18.69 10.54 47.40
CA ALA A 86 18.61 9.18 47.92
C ALA A 86 18.97 8.14 46.86
N ALA A 87 18.46 8.28 45.63
CA ALA A 87 18.77 7.40 44.51
C ALA A 87 20.24 7.47 44.12
N ALA A 88 20.84 8.67 44.07
CA ALA A 88 22.27 8.83 43.79
C ALA A 88 23.15 8.16 44.85
N ASN A 89 22.84 8.34 46.13
CA ASN A 89 23.55 7.70 47.23
C ASN A 89 23.42 6.17 47.17
N TRP A 90 22.21 5.68 46.90
CA TRP A 90 21.92 4.26 46.76
C TRP A 90 22.67 3.64 45.56
N LEU A 91 22.67 4.33 44.42
CA LEU A 91 23.40 3.90 43.22
C LEU A 91 24.91 3.84 43.47
N ASN A 92 25.47 4.85 44.13
CA ASN A 92 26.89 4.85 44.51
C ASN A 92 27.22 3.68 45.43
N ARG A 93 26.37 3.40 46.41
CA ARG A 93 26.50 2.26 47.33
C ARG A 93 26.44 0.92 46.58
N TRP A 94 25.49 0.76 45.66
CA TRP A 94 25.36 -0.40 44.79
C TRP A 94 26.60 -0.63 43.92
N CYS A 95 27.13 0.43 43.29
CA CYS A 95 28.35 0.35 42.49
C CYS A 95 29.59 0.00 43.32
N LEU A 96 29.70 0.48 44.57
CA LEU A 96 30.81 0.16 45.47
C LEU A 96 30.80 -1.31 45.90
N LEU A 97 29.62 -1.86 46.15
CA LEU A 97 29.46 -3.25 46.60
C LEU A 97 29.46 -4.26 45.45
N GLN A 98 29.16 -3.82 44.23
CA GLN A 98 29.17 -4.64 43.01
C GLN A 98 30.01 -4.02 41.89
N PRO A 99 31.35 -3.87 42.04
CA PRO A 99 32.20 -3.17 41.07
C PRO A 99 32.30 -3.87 39.70
N GLU A 100 32.08 -5.19 39.65
CA GLU A 100 32.16 -5.97 38.41
C GLU A 100 30.88 -5.87 37.56
N LYS A 101 29.77 -5.41 38.15
CA LYS A 101 28.46 -5.41 37.51
C LYS A 101 28.25 -4.15 36.68
N LYS A 102 28.16 -4.32 35.36
CA LYS A 102 27.86 -3.22 34.45
C LYS A 102 26.38 -2.86 34.53
N GLN A 103 26.08 -1.56 34.56
CA GLN A 103 24.70 -1.07 34.47
C GLN A 103 24.08 -1.43 33.12
N CYS A 104 22.92 -2.07 33.15
CA CYS A 104 22.09 -2.28 31.97
C CYS A 104 21.42 -0.96 31.52
N ALA A 105 20.86 -0.95 30.31
CA ALA A 105 20.16 0.22 29.78
C ALA A 105 18.98 0.66 30.67
N MET A 106 18.24 -0.32 31.21
CA MET A 106 17.12 -0.05 32.13
C MET A 106 17.59 0.68 33.40
N ASN A 107 18.68 0.24 34.02
CA ASN A 107 19.25 0.89 35.21
C ASN A 107 19.62 2.35 34.94
N ARG A 108 20.24 2.61 33.78
CA ARG A 108 20.56 3.97 33.37
C ARG A 108 19.31 4.84 33.20
N MET A 109 18.29 4.31 32.54
CA MET A 109 17.03 5.03 32.29
C MET A 109 16.26 5.32 33.59
N VAL A 110 16.21 4.37 34.52
CA VAL A 110 15.58 4.59 35.83
C VAL A 110 16.36 5.64 36.62
N SER A 111 17.70 5.62 36.57
CA SER A 111 18.51 6.68 37.19
C SER A 111 18.20 8.06 36.61
N GLN A 112 18.09 8.17 35.28
CA GLN A 112 17.72 9.44 34.62
C GLN A 112 16.36 9.95 35.07
N LEU A 113 15.37 9.07 35.26
CA LEU A 113 14.06 9.44 35.80
C LEU A 113 14.16 9.93 37.25
N MET A 114 14.92 9.25 38.11
CA MET A 114 15.13 9.65 39.50
C MET A 114 15.89 10.98 39.59
N ASP A 115 16.76 11.27 38.63
CA ASP A 115 17.52 12.52 38.51
C ASP A 115 16.74 13.69 37.89
N HIS A 116 15.52 13.43 37.42
CA HIS A 116 14.67 14.35 36.63
C HIS A 116 15.28 14.77 35.28
N ASP A 117 16.14 13.93 34.70
CA ASP A 117 16.70 14.14 33.35
C ASP A 117 15.84 13.45 32.29
N LEU A 118 14.67 14.02 32.03
CA LEU A 118 13.72 13.51 31.05
C LEU A 118 14.27 13.61 29.62
N LYS A 119 15.13 14.58 29.32
CA LYS A 119 15.70 14.76 27.98
C LYS A 119 16.55 13.56 27.58
N ILE A 120 17.48 13.14 28.45
CA ILE A 120 18.31 11.97 28.18
C ILE A 120 17.46 10.70 28.22
N PHE A 121 16.50 10.62 29.16
CA PHE A 121 15.57 9.48 29.21
C PHE A 121 14.79 9.26 27.91
N ILE A 122 14.23 10.32 27.32
CA ILE A 122 13.50 10.22 26.04
C ILE A 122 14.44 9.77 24.92
N TYR A 123 15.67 10.29 24.90
CA TYR A 123 16.66 9.92 23.91
C TYR A 123 17.10 8.45 24.01
N ASP A 124 17.31 7.93 25.23
CA ASP A 124 17.63 6.52 25.44
C ASP A 124 16.41 5.62 25.21
N ALA A 125 15.20 6.10 25.52
CA ALA A 125 13.95 5.39 25.25
C ALA A 125 13.72 5.13 23.75
N GLN A 126 14.12 6.08 22.88
CA GLN A 126 14.08 5.89 21.42
C GLN A 126 14.98 4.76 20.95
N LYS A 127 16.04 4.44 21.70
CA LYS A 127 17.01 3.39 21.35
C LYS A 127 16.63 2.01 21.86
N LEU A 128 15.60 1.89 22.69
CA LEU A 128 15.20 0.61 23.28
C LEU A 128 14.68 -0.38 22.23
N ASN A 129 13.97 0.12 21.22
CA ASN A 129 13.42 -0.73 20.17
C ASN A 129 13.47 -0.04 18.80
N ASP A 130 13.73 -0.83 17.76
CA ASP A 130 13.72 -0.35 16.37
C ASP A 130 12.34 0.17 15.95
N THR A 131 11.29 -0.23 16.68
CA THR A 131 9.91 0.16 16.40
C THR A 131 9.58 1.58 16.80
N HIS A 132 10.36 2.23 17.67
CA HIS A 132 10.08 3.57 18.25
C HIS A 132 8.72 3.74 18.96
N TRP A 133 7.91 2.67 19.07
CA TRP A 133 6.54 2.69 19.60
C TRP A 133 6.46 3.30 21.00
N PHE A 134 7.32 2.81 21.90
CA PHE A 134 7.31 3.24 23.30
C PHE A 134 7.58 4.74 23.41
N SER A 135 8.63 5.22 22.74
CA SER A 135 9.03 6.62 22.80
C SER A 135 7.98 7.55 22.16
N THR A 136 7.38 7.14 21.04
CA THR A 136 6.34 7.95 20.36
C THR A 136 5.09 8.07 21.22
N HIS A 137 4.60 6.97 21.79
CA HIS A 137 3.41 6.99 22.64
C HIS A 137 3.64 7.65 23.99
N LEU A 138 4.84 7.52 24.56
CA LEU A 138 5.20 8.22 25.78
C LEU A 138 5.17 9.74 25.57
N ILE A 139 5.77 10.24 24.48
CA ILE A 139 5.73 11.67 24.15
C ILE A 139 4.32 12.15 23.85
N ASP A 140 3.52 11.36 23.14
CA ASP A 140 2.11 11.66 22.91
C ASP A 140 1.33 11.80 24.23
N LEU A 141 1.53 10.86 25.16
CA LEU A 141 0.92 10.91 26.50
C LEU A 141 1.39 12.13 27.29
N ILE A 142 2.70 12.42 27.28
CA ILE A 142 3.28 13.58 27.97
C ILE A 142 2.69 14.89 27.44
N HIS A 143 2.55 15.01 26.13
CA HIS A 143 1.93 16.16 25.48
C HIS A 143 0.48 16.34 25.89
N HIS A 144 -0.31 15.27 25.91
CA HIS A 144 -1.73 15.33 26.30
C HIS A 144 -1.95 15.51 27.81
N CYS A 145 -1.05 15.01 28.65
CA CYS A 145 -1.11 15.16 30.09
C CYS A 145 -0.87 16.62 30.54
N GLY A 146 -0.02 17.37 29.82
CA GLY A 146 0.25 18.79 30.07
C GLY A 146 1.04 19.10 31.36
N GLN A 147 1.24 18.12 32.25
CA GLN A 147 1.92 18.31 33.54
C GLN A 147 3.40 18.70 33.40
N LEU A 148 4.05 18.31 32.30
CA LEU A 148 5.48 18.53 32.08
C LEU A 148 5.77 19.75 31.20
N LYS A 149 4.76 20.55 30.83
CA LYS A 149 4.95 21.69 29.91
C LYS A 149 6.02 22.67 30.41
N SER A 150 5.98 23.01 31.69
CA SER A 150 6.97 23.90 32.33
C SER A 150 8.40 23.37 32.24
N TYR A 151 8.60 22.05 32.36
CA TYR A 151 9.90 21.42 32.20
C TYR A 151 10.44 21.59 30.77
N PHE A 152 9.61 21.31 29.76
CA PHE A 152 10.03 21.43 28.36
C PHE A 152 10.31 22.89 27.95
N ASP A 153 9.49 23.83 28.43
CA ASP A 153 9.68 25.27 28.21
C ASP A 153 11.02 25.75 28.81
N GLN A 154 11.35 25.33 30.04
CA GLN A 154 12.62 25.68 30.71
C GLN A 154 13.85 25.10 30.00
N ASN A 155 13.71 23.94 29.37
CA ASN A 155 14.79 23.25 28.67
C ASN A 155 14.88 23.61 27.17
N ASN A 156 14.10 24.61 26.70
CA ASN A 156 14.02 25.03 25.29
C ASN A 156 13.68 23.89 24.32
N ILE A 157 12.78 22.98 24.71
CA ILE A 157 12.32 21.88 23.86
C ILE A 157 10.89 22.17 23.39
N ASP A 158 10.71 22.28 22.07
CA ASP A 158 9.39 22.36 21.46
C ASP A 158 8.72 20.98 21.47
N LEU A 159 7.91 20.73 22.50
CA LEU A 159 7.22 19.46 22.70
C LEU A 159 6.25 19.12 21.54
N PRO A 160 5.40 20.05 21.04
CA PRO A 160 4.63 19.82 19.82
C PRO A 160 5.46 19.39 18.61
N ALA A 161 6.60 20.05 18.35
CA ALA A 161 7.47 19.68 17.23
C ALA A 161 8.13 18.30 17.44
N LEU A 162 8.62 18.02 18.64
CA LEU A 162 9.18 16.70 18.99
C LEU A 162 8.14 15.59 18.79
N ARG A 163 6.92 15.80 19.29
CA ARG A 163 5.78 14.87 19.10
C ARG A 163 5.51 14.64 17.61
N HIS A 164 5.48 15.71 16.81
CA HIS A 164 5.26 15.61 15.38
C HIS A 164 6.31 14.73 14.71
N SER A 165 7.60 14.96 14.98
CA SER A 165 8.71 14.19 14.41
C SER A 165 8.60 12.70 14.75
N MET A 166 8.30 12.37 16.01
CA MET A 166 8.25 10.99 16.48
C MET A 166 7.03 10.22 15.94
N ILE A 167 5.89 10.91 15.77
CA ILE A 167 4.71 10.33 15.11
C ILE A 167 4.98 10.10 13.63
N TYR A 168 5.63 11.06 12.96
CA TYR A 168 5.98 10.95 11.54
C TYR A 168 6.94 9.79 11.28
N GLU A 169 8.00 9.66 12.07
CA GLU A 169 8.96 8.56 11.97
C GLU A 169 8.29 7.21 12.23
N TYR A 170 7.45 7.13 13.26
CA TYR A 170 6.72 5.91 13.60
C TYR A 170 5.72 5.51 12.51
N GLY A 171 4.93 6.46 11.99
CA GLY A 171 4.00 6.22 10.89
C GLY A 171 4.73 5.76 9.62
N SER A 172 5.86 6.41 9.30
CA SER A 172 6.71 6.02 8.18
C SER A 172 7.29 4.62 8.34
N TYR A 173 7.72 4.26 9.55
CA TYR A 173 8.17 2.91 9.87
C TYR A 173 7.04 1.87 9.66
N LEU A 174 5.84 2.13 10.17
CA LEU A 174 4.69 1.23 9.99
C LEU A 174 4.30 1.04 8.53
N MET A 175 4.48 2.07 7.69
CA MET A 175 4.25 1.98 6.24
C MET A 175 5.18 0.99 5.54
N THR A 176 6.38 0.74 6.08
CA THR A 176 7.29 -0.30 5.54
C THR A 176 6.85 -1.71 5.91
N SER A 177 6.02 -1.86 6.96
CA SER A 177 5.57 -3.16 7.46
C SER A 177 4.35 -3.68 6.72
N HIS A 178 4.37 -4.97 6.36
CA HIS A 178 3.34 -5.58 5.50
C HIS A 178 1.91 -5.57 6.04
N ASN A 179 1.73 -5.66 7.37
CA ASN A 179 0.42 -5.77 7.99
C ASN A 179 -0.03 -4.48 8.70
N MET A 180 0.87 -3.51 8.88
CA MET A 180 0.65 -2.34 9.72
C MET A 180 0.57 -1.03 8.92
N TRP A 181 0.76 -1.07 7.60
CA TRP A 181 0.72 0.12 6.77
C TRP A 181 -0.58 0.92 6.90
N GLN A 182 -1.73 0.26 7.14
CA GLN A 182 -3.01 0.96 7.37
C GLN A 182 -2.92 1.87 8.59
N LEU A 183 -2.40 1.33 9.70
CA LEU A 183 -2.16 2.10 10.91
C LEU A 183 -1.10 3.20 10.66
N GLY A 184 -0.08 2.91 9.86
CA GLY A 184 0.93 3.89 9.45
C GLY A 184 0.33 5.10 8.73
N ILE A 185 -0.66 4.89 7.83
CA ILE A 185 -1.39 5.98 7.19
C ILE A 185 -2.13 6.84 8.23
N ASP A 186 -2.80 6.22 9.19
CA ASP A 186 -3.56 6.95 10.22
C ASP A 186 -2.64 7.84 11.09
N TYR A 187 -1.43 7.37 11.41
CA TYR A 187 -0.42 8.20 12.08
C TYR A 187 0.06 9.35 11.20
N LEU A 188 0.32 9.09 9.92
CA LEU A 188 0.77 10.12 8.98
C LEU A 188 -0.32 11.18 8.72
N ASP A 189 -1.60 10.81 8.76
CA ASP A 189 -2.70 11.78 8.66
C ASP A 189 -2.66 12.81 9.82
N CYS A 190 -2.13 12.44 11.00
CA CYS A 190 -1.91 13.38 12.11
C CYS A 190 -0.83 14.43 11.79
N CYS A 191 0.06 14.16 10.83
CA CYS A 191 1.19 15.01 10.42
C CYS A 191 0.85 16.00 9.29
N LYS A 192 -0.42 16.14 8.90
CA LYS A 192 -0.89 17.11 7.89
C LYS A 192 -0.13 16.99 6.55
N GLN A 193 0.51 18.06 6.08
CA GLN A 193 1.13 18.14 4.75
C GLN A 193 2.33 17.19 4.59
N GLU A 194 3.20 17.12 5.61
CA GLU A 194 4.38 16.24 5.59
C GLU A 194 3.96 14.78 5.54
N GLY A 195 2.96 14.43 6.36
CA GLY A 195 2.35 13.10 6.34
C GLY A 195 1.71 12.74 5.01
N GLN A 196 0.98 13.67 4.39
CA GLN A 196 0.39 13.45 3.07
C GLN A 196 1.45 13.18 1.98
N ALA A 197 2.54 13.95 1.99
CA ALA A 197 3.66 13.73 1.08
C ALA A 197 4.34 12.36 1.31
N ALA A 198 4.50 11.95 2.56
CA ALA A 198 5.01 10.62 2.90
C ALA A 198 4.09 9.50 2.42
N ILE A 199 2.77 9.64 2.61
CA ILE A 199 1.79 8.68 2.08
C ILE A 199 1.90 8.61 0.56
N GLU A 200 1.96 9.72 -0.15
CA GLU A 200 2.09 9.73 -1.62
C GLU A 200 3.34 8.96 -2.11
N LEU A 201 4.44 9.05 -1.37
CA LEU A 201 5.70 8.37 -1.71
C LEU A 201 5.70 6.88 -1.34
N LEU A 202 5.16 6.52 -0.19
CA LEU A 202 5.26 5.17 0.39
C LEU A 202 4.12 4.25 -0.07
N LEU A 203 2.92 4.79 -0.26
CA LEU A 203 1.72 4.04 -0.61
C LEU A 203 1.86 3.23 -1.92
N PRO A 204 2.46 3.75 -3.02
CA PRO A 204 2.70 2.97 -4.24
C PRO A 204 3.72 1.82 -4.08
N ARG A 205 4.60 1.90 -3.07
CA ARG A 205 5.68 0.91 -2.85
C ARG A 205 5.21 -0.33 -2.10
N ILE A 206 3.99 -0.31 -1.57
CA ILE A 206 3.41 -1.44 -0.85
C ILE A 206 3.24 -2.61 -1.81
N THR A 207 3.80 -3.76 -1.43
CA THR A 207 3.67 -4.99 -2.20
C THR A 207 2.21 -5.45 -2.23
N LEU A 208 1.60 -5.39 -3.41
CA LEU A 208 0.23 -5.87 -3.62
C LEU A 208 0.26 -7.39 -3.65
N ARG A 209 -0.49 -8.08 -2.79
CA ARG A 209 -0.62 -9.56 -2.83
C ARG A 209 -1.93 -10.02 -3.46
N SER A 210 -3.00 -9.26 -3.25
CA SER A 210 -4.35 -9.59 -3.71
C SER A 210 -5.06 -8.39 -4.32
N GLU A 211 -6.06 -8.66 -5.18
CA GLU A 211 -6.93 -7.61 -5.74
C GLU A 211 -7.78 -6.91 -4.67
N ARG A 212 -8.13 -7.61 -3.58
CA ARG A 212 -8.81 -7.02 -2.42
C ARG A 212 -7.94 -5.99 -1.71
N GLN A 213 -6.64 -6.26 -1.59
CA GLN A 213 -5.69 -5.30 -1.01
C GLN A 213 -5.53 -4.09 -1.93
N ALA A 214 -5.42 -4.30 -3.24
CA ALA A 214 -5.35 -3.23 -4.23
C ALA A 214 -6.57 -2.31 -4.21
N THR A 215 -7.78 -2.86 -4.18
CA THR A 215 -9.02 -2.07 -4.10
C THR A 215 -9.11 -1.26 -2.81
N LYS A 216 -8.74 -1.84 -1.66
CA LYS A 216 -8.63 -1.10 -0.39
C LYS A 216 -7.63 0.06 -0.51
N LEU A 217 -6.46 -0.19 -1.08
CA LEU A 217 -5.40 0.80 -1.21
C LEU A 217 -5.83 1.95 -2.14
N ILE A 218 -6.49 1.65 -3.26
CA ILE A 218 -7.07 2.66 -4.17
C ILE A 218 -8.14 3.49 -3.46
N ASN A 219 -9.01 2.87 -2.66
CA ASN A 219 -10.02 3.60 -1.90
C ASN A 219 -9.40 4.56 -0.88
N LEU A 220 -8.33 4.12 -0.20
CA LEU A 220 -7.58 4.96 0.75
C LEU A 220 -6.87 6.13 0.05
N ALA A 221 -6.30 5.90 -1.14
CA ALA A 221 -5.72 6.96 -1.96
C ALA A 221 -6.79 7.97 -2.41
N ARG A 222 -7.97 7.49 -2.83
CA ARG A 222 -9.07 8.34 -3.29
C ARG A 222 -9.65 9.20 -2.17
N GLN A 223 -9.82 8.64 -0.97
CA GLN A 223 -10.27 9.39 0.22
C GLN A 223 -9.36 10.59 0.53
N ARG A 224 -8.07 10.49 0.18
CA ARG A 224 -7.05 11.53 0.43
C ARG A 224 -6.74 12.38 -0.81
N GLY A 225 -7.51 12.24 -1.89
CA GLY A 225 -7.30 12.99 -3.14
C GLY A 225 -6.03 12.62 -3.93
N LEU A 226 -5.37 11.50 -3.59
CA LEU A 226 -4.12 11.06 -4.21
C LEU A 226 -4.36 10.33 -5.56
N THR A 227 -4.78 11.10 -6.57
CA THR A 227 -5.10 10.54 -7.89
C THR A 227 -3.87 10.07 -8.68
N SER A 228 -2.68 10.58 -8.36
CA SER A 228 -1.39 10.13 -8.92
C SER A 228 -1.12 8.68 -8.53
N VAL A 229 -1.25 8.37 -7.24
CA VAL A 229 -1.01 7.05 -6.66
C VAL A 229 -2.00 6.01 -7.21
N GLU A 230 -3.29 6.36 -7.32
CA GLU A 230 -4.30 5.46 -7.93
C GLU A 230 -3.88 5.02 -9.34
N ARG A 231 -3.35 5.93 -10.16
CA ARG A 231 -2.91 5.62 -11.53
C ARG A 231 -1.72 4.66 -11.53
N GLU A 232 -0.71 4.90 -10.70
CA GLU A 232 0.48 4.04 -10.61
C GLU A 232 0.12 2.63 -10.15
N ILE A 233 -0.74 2.49 -9.15
CA ILE A 233 -1.23 1.19 -8.68
C ILE A 233 -1.97 0.45 -9.81
N CYS A 234 -2.82 1.14 -10.56
CA CYS A 234 -3.54 0.55 -11.69
C CYS A 234 -2.58 0.08 -12.80
N LYS A 235 -1.49 0.81 -13.07
CA LYS A 235 -0.45 0.38 -14.04
C LYS A 235 0.23 -0.92 -13.60
N VAL A 236 0.63 -1.01 -12.33
CA VAL A 236 1.26 -2.22 -11.76
C VAL A 236 0.30 -3.41 -11.83
N LEU A 237 -0.97 -3.22 -11.49
CA LEU A 237 -1.99 -4.27 -11.54
C LEU A 237 -2.31 -4.73 -12.96
N SER A 238 -2.34 -3.81 -13.92
CA SER A 238 -2.52 -4.14 -15.34
C SER A 238 -1.37 -5.03 -15.83
N LYS A 239 -0.11 -4.63 -15.59
CA LYS A 239 1.07 -5.43 -15.96
C LYS A 239 1.07 -6.80 -15.30
N ARG A 240 0.80 -6.87 -13.99
CA ARG A 240 0.72 -8.15 -13.29
C ARG A 240 -0.40 -9.04 -13.81
N SER A 241 -1.56 -8.48 -14.13
CA SER A 241 -2.67 -9.26 -14.68
C SER A 241 -2.36 -9.78 -16.08
N TYR A 242 -1.65 -8.98 -16.88
CA TYR A 242 -1.13 -9.37 -18.20
C TYR A 242 -0.15 -10.55 -18.09
N ASP A 243 0.80 -10.48 -17.14
CA ASP A 243 1.79 -11.56 -16.92
C ASP A 243 1.15 -12.86 -16.40
N ASN A 244 -0.02 -12.77 -15.75
CA ASN A 244 -0.79 -13.93 -15.29
C ASN A 244 -1.86 -14.40 -16.30
N GLU A 245 -1.76 -13.98 -17.58
CA GLU A 245 -2.68 -14.37 -18.67
C GLU A 245 -4.15 -13.97 -18.45
N ARG A 246 -4.42 -13.08 -17.48
CA ARG A 246 -5.77 -12.55 -17.19
C ARG A 246 -5.97 -11.23 -17.94
N TYR A 247 -6.07 -11.33 -19.26
CA TYR A 247 -6.09 -10.16 -20.16
C TYR A 247 -7.30 -9.23 -19.96
N GLY A 248 -8.46 -9.76 -19.57
CA GLY A 248 -9.65 -8.97 -19.26
C GLY A 248 -9.40 -8.04 -18.06
N ASN A 249 -8.90 -8.61 -16.96
CA ASN A 249 -8.50 -7.82 -15.79
C ASN A 249 -7.38 -6.82 -16.16
N ALA A 250 -6.40 -7.23 -16.98
CA ALA A 250 -5.33 -6.36 -17.43
C ALA A 250 -5.86 -5.13 -18.19
N LEU A 251 -6.86 -5.32 -19.05
CA LEU A 251 -7.52 -4.25 -19.79
C LEU A 251 -8.33 -3.33 -18.87
N GLU A 252 -9.08 -3.89 -17.93
CA GLU A 252 -9.85 -3.09 -16.97
C GLU A 252 -8.93 -2.20 -16.11
N TRP A 253 -7.84 -2.76 -15.58
CA TRP A 253 -6.84 -2.00 -14.83
C TRP A 253 -6.13 -0.96 -15.70
N ALA A 254 -5.86 -1.26 -16.98
CA ALA A 254 -5.29 -0.30 -17.91
C ALA A 254 -6.24 0.88 -18.16
N ILE A 255 -7.54 0.63 -18.39
CA ILE A 255 -8.53 1.69 -18.57
C ILE A 255 -8.60 2.59 -17.32
N ARG A 256 -8.57 1.97 -16.14
CA ARG A 256 -8.60 2.70 -14.86
C ARG A 256 -7.35 3.53 -14.59
N SER A 257 -6.19 3.14 -15.11
CA SER A 257 -4.95 3.92 -14.96
C SER A 257 -4.97 5.24 -15.74
N LYS A 258 -5.90 5.38 -16.71
CA LYS A 258 -6.00 6.51 -17.64
C LYS A 258 -4.73 6.73 -18.48
N ASP A 259 -3.88 5.70 -18.59
CA ASP A 259 -2.68 5.73 -19.42
C ASP A 259 -3.02 5.25 -20.83
N VAL A 260 -3.07 6.19 -21.78
CA VAL A 260 -3.45 5.94 -23.18
C VAL A 260 -2.51 4.92 -23.83
N LEU A 261 -1.22 4.95 -23.51
CA LEU A 261 -0.23 4.05 -24.11
C LEU A 261 -0.41 2.62 -23.61
N LEU A 262 -0.62 2.45 -22.30
CA LEU A 262 -0.87 1.14 -21.71
C LEU A 262 -2.17 0.52 -22.23
N VAL A 263 -3.26 1.32 -22.27
CA VAL A 263 -4.54 0.87 -22.83
C VAL A 263 -4.38 0.45 -24.29
N THR A 264 -3.64 1.24 -25.07
CA THR A 264 -3.34 0.93 -26.47
C THR A 264 -2.56 -0.37 -26.59
N ALA A 265 -1.51 -0.58 -25.80
CA ALA A 265 -0.71 -1.79 -25.84
C ALA A 265 -1.52 -3.06 -25.51
N VAL A 266 -2.37 -3.02 -24.48
CA VAL A 266 -3.22 -4.17 -24.10
C VAL A 266 -4.29 -4.42 -25.18
N ALA A 267 -4.93 -3.38 -25.71
CA ALA A 267 -5.89 -3.53 -26.80
C ALA A 267 -5.24 -4.08 -28.08
N ASP A 268 -4.03 -3.61 -28.40
CA ASP A 268 -3.25 -4.06 -29.55
C ASP A 268 -2.84 -5.53 -29.44
N PHE A 269 -2.51 -5.99 -28.23
CA PHE A 269 -2.24 -7.40 -27.96
C PHE A 269 -3.47 -8.29 -28.23
N ILE A 270 -4.66 -7.87 -27.76
CA ILE A 270 -5.91 -8.61 -27.99
C ILE A 270 -6.22 -8.71 -29.49
N LEU A 271 -6.08 -7.60 -30.23
CA LEU A 271 -6.30 -7.56 -31.68
C LEU A 271 -5.29 -8.44 -32.44
N LYS A 272 -4.00 -8.37 -32.08
CA LYS A 272 -2.97 -9.23 -32.68
C LYS A 272 -3.21 -10.71 -32.42
N HIS A 273 -3.64 -11.06 -31.21
CA HIS A 273 -4.01 -12.44 -30.89
C HIS A 273 -5.17 -12.91 -31.77
N TYR A 274 -6.20 -12.07 -31.95
CA TYR A 274 -7.35 -12.38 -32.80
C TYR A 274 -6.95 -12.58 -34.28
N SER A 275 -6.06 -11.71 -34.80
CA SER A 275 -5.54 -11.81 -36.17
C SER A 275 -4.79 -13.12 -36.42
N LYS A 276 -4.08 -13.63 -35.41
CA LYS A 276 -3.33 -14.90 -35.51
C LYS A 276 -4.22 -16.12 -35.36
N THR A 277 -5.13 -16.11 -34.39
CA THR A 277 -5.75 -17.36 -33.89
C THR A 277 -7.17 -17.62 -34.36
N GLY A 278 -7.95 -16.60 -34.74
CA GLY A 278 -9.41 -16.82 -34.85
C GLY A 278 -10.21 -16.33 -33.65
N CYS A 279 -9.59 -16.33 -32.48
CA CYS A 279 -10.31 -16.35 -31.22
C CYS A 279 -10.26 -15.01 -30.51
N MET A 280 -11.45 -14.50 -30.16
CA MET A 280 -11.58 -13.27 -29.39
C MET A 280 -11.26 -13.51 -27.92
N LEU A 281 -10.28 -12.77 -27.38
CA LEU A 281 -9.96 -12.82 -25.96
C LEU A 281 -10.90 -11.90 -25.17
N CYS A 282 -11.34 -12.39 -24.01
CA CYS A 282 -12.09 -11.63 -23.01
C CYS A 282 -13.36 -10.91 -23.53
N PRO A 283 -14.27 -11.62 -24.22
CA PRO A 283 -15.49 -11.03 -24.79
C PRO A 283 -16.33 -10.29 -23.75
N ASP A 284 -16.49 -10.89 -22.56
CA ASP A 284 -17.30 -10.32 -21.47
C ASP A 284 -16.77 -8.96 -21.00
N THR A 285 -15.44 -8.80 -20.94
CA THR A 285 -14.83 -7.54 -20.50
C THR A 285 -15.01 -6.46 -21.57
N ILE A 286 -14.88 -6.82 -22.84
CA ILE A 286 -14.97 -5.89 -23.97
C ILE A 286 -16.40 -5.39 -24.14
N ALA A 287 -17.40 -6.28 -24.02
CA ALA A 287 -18.82 -5.93 -23.99
C ALA A 287 -19.14 -4.88 -22.92
N ASN A 288 -18.47 -4.96 -21.77
CA ASN A 288 -18.69 -4.09 -20.62
C ASN A 288 -17.80 -2.82 -20.59
N VAL A 289 -17.04 -2.52 -21.65
CA VAL A 289 -16.23 -1.29 -21.72
C VAL A 289 -17.13 -0.05 -21.76
N GLY A 290 -18.19 -0.08 -22.56
CA GLY A 290 -19.14 1.03 -22.73
C GLY A 290 -18.45 2.34 -23.13
N GLY A 291 -18.90 3.46 -22.55
CA GLY A 291 -18.32 4.79 -22.82
C GLY A 291 -16.84 4.95 -22.42
N ARG A 292 -16.24 3.98 -21.72
CA ARG A 292 -14.80 4.01 -21.39
C ARG A 292 -13.91 3.69 -22.59
N MET A 293 -14.50 3.29 -23.72
CA MET A 293 -13.76 2.99 -24.95
C MET A 293 -12.96 4.19 -25.48
N PHE A 294 -13.42 5.41 -25.21
CA PHE A 294 -12.76 6.66 -25.62
C PHE A 294 -11.42 6.92 -24.89
N ALA A 295 -10.98 6.02 -24.01
CA ALA A 295 -9.66 6.10 -23.38
C ALA A 295 -8.50 5.98 -24.38
N SER A 296 -8.67 5.23 -25.49
CA SER A 296 -7.70 5.22 -26.58
C SER A 296 -8.36 4.91 -27.93
N PRO A 297 -7.84 5.43 -29.07
CA PRO A 297 -8.37 5.09 -30.40
C PRO A 297 -8.35 3.60 -30.69
N ARG A 298 -7.33 2.89 -30.18
CA ARG A 298 -7.19 1.44 -30.36
C ARG A 298 -8.25 0.66 -29.58
N LEU A 299 -8.64 1.15 -28.40
CA LEU A 299 -9.73 0.55 -27.62
C LEU A 299 -11.09 0.84 -28.25
N VAL A 300 -11.28 2.02 -28.85
CA VAL A 300 -12.48 2.31 -29.67
C VAL A 300 -12.59 1.30 -30.79
N PHE A 301 -11.50 1.10 -31.56
CA PHE A 301 -11.48 0.11 -32.63
C PHE A 301 -11.80 -1.29 -32.13
N LEU A 302 -11.14 -1.74 -31.05
CA LEU A 302 -11.40 -3.05 -30.44
C LEU A 302 -12.86 -3.24 -30.04
N SER A 303 -13.47 -2.23 -29.41
CA SER A 303 -14.85 -2.28 -28.94
C SER A 303 -15.84 -2.33 -30.11
N LYS A 304 -15.64 -1.48 -31.13
CA LYS A 304 -16.48 -1.46 -32.33
C LYS A 304 -16.32 -2.70 -33.20
N TYR A 305 -15.11 -3.22 -33.29
CA TYR A 305 -14.87 -4.48 -33.96
C TYR A 305 -15.52 -5.66 -33.22
N PHE A 306 -15.52 -5.65 -31.88
CA PHE A 306 -16.22 -6.65 -31.10
C PHE A 306 -17.75 -6.57 -31.25
N GLU A 307 -18.33 -5.38 -31.27
CA GLU A 307 -19.75 -5.17 -31.61
C GLU A 307 -20.09 -5.78 -32.98
N PHE A 308 -19.24 -5.57 -34.00
CA PHE A 308 -19.40 -6.19 -35.32
C PHE A 308 -19.40 -7.72 -35.24
N TYR A 309 -18.43 -8.29 -34.50
CA TYR A 309 -18.32 -9.73 -34.29
C TYR A 309 -19.56 -10.31 -33.59
N GLU A 310 -20.14 -9.60 -32.62
CA GLU A 310 -21.38 -10.01 -31.95
C GLU A 310 -22.61 -9.95 -32.88
N PHE A 311 -22.78 -8.88 -33.66
CA PHE A 311 -23.86 -8.80 -34.65
C PHE A 311 -23.78 -9.92 -35.68
N TYR A 312 -22.57 -10.20 -36.17
CA TYR A 312 -22.32 -11.30 -37.10
C TYR A 312 -22.70 -12.66 -36.48
N ARG A 313 -22.32 -12.91 -35.23
CA ARG A 313 -22.68 -14.15 -34.49
C ARG A 313 -24.19 -14.27 -34.25
N ASN A 314 -24.86 -13.15 -33.97
CA ASN A 314 -26.31 -13.09 -33.74
C ASN A 314 -27.13 -13.12 -35.03
N ARG A 315 -26.49 -13.20 -36.20
CA ARG A 315 -27.09 -13.16 -37.55
C ARG A 315 -27.78 -11.83 -37.88
N ASP A 316 -27.44 -10.77 -37.17
CA ASP A 316 -27.86 -9.41 -37.52
C ASP A 316 -26.88 -8.83 -38.54
N PHE A 317 -27.05 -9.28 -39.79
CA PHE A 317 -26.11 -8.98 -40.85
C PHE A 317 -26.18 -7.53 -41.35
N LEU A 318 -27.32 -6.84 -41.19
CA LEU A 318 -27.49 -5.44 -41.60
C LEU A 318 -26.70 -4.50 -40.68
N SER A 319 -26.88 -4.63 -39.37
CA SER A 319 -26.10 -3.84 -38.41
C SER A 319 -24.61 -4.20 -38.46
N ALA A 320 -24.28 -5.47 -38.71
CA ALA A 320 -22.89 -5.87 -38.95
C ALA A 320 -22.30 -5.19 -40.20
N SER A 321 -23.01 -5.13 -41.32
CA SER A 321 -22.52 -4.48 -42.54
C SER A 321 -22.31 -2.97 -42.37
N GLU A 322 -23.24 -2.27 -41.73
CA GLU A 322 -23.10 -0.84 -41.46
C GLU A 322 -21.88 -0.57 -40.57
N LEU A 323 -21.70 -1.35 -39.50
CA LEU A 323 -20.59 -1.17 -38.58
C LEU A 323 -19.24 -1.51 -39.21
N LEU A 324 -19.18 -2.53 -40.06
CA LEU A 324 -18.00 -2.86 -40.85
C LEU A 324 -17.59 -1.70 -41.76
N VAL A 325 -18.54 -1.13 -42.50
CA VAL A 325 -18.27 0.00 -43.41
C VAL A 325 -17.79 1.20 -42.64
N ASN A 326 -18.44 1.52 -41.50
CA ASN A 326 -17.98 2.56 -40.60
C ASN A 326 -16.55 2.32 -40.09
N LEU A 327 -16.18 1.08 -39.79
CA LEU A 327 -14.81 0.73 -39.39
C LEU A 327 -13.80 0.91 -40.52
N LEU A 328 -14.15 0.56 -41.76
CA LEU A 328 -13.28 0.73 -42.93
C LEU A 328 -13.12 2.21 -43.30
N GLU A 329 -14.19 3.00 -43.26
CA GLU A 329 -14.14 4.44 -43.49
C GLU A 329 -13.40 5.19 -42.37
N SER A 330 -13.35 4.60 -41.17
CA SER A 330 -12.69 5.20 -40.03
C SER A 330 -11.16 5.08 -40.08
N LYS A 331 -10.46 6.16 -39.74
CA LYS A 331 -8.99 6.19 -39.63
C LYS A 331 -8.45 5.57 -38.34
N ILE A 332 -9.25 4.76 -37.63
CA ILE A 332 -8.86 4.12 -36.37
C ILE A 332 -8.37 2.68 -36.55
N THR A 333 -8.57 2.10 -37.73
CA THR A 333 -8.16 0.73 -38.07
C THR A 333 -6.64 0.61 -38.11
N PRO A 334 -6.03 -0.32 -37.35
CA PRO A 334 -4.60 -0.59 -37.42
C PRO A 334 -4.18 -1.09 -38.81
N ASP A 335 -3.05 -0.61 -39.33
CA ASP A 335 -2.44 -1.09 -40.59
C ASP A 335 -2.35 -2.62 -40.66
N TYR A 336 -1.91 -3.25 -39.56
CA TYR A 336 -1.80 -4.71 -39.51
C TYR A 336 -3.17 -5.40 -39.47
N PHE A 337 -4.25 -4.76 -39.04
CA PHE A 337 -5.54 -5.46 -38.84
C PHE A 337 -6.42 -5.49 -40.09
N TRP A 338 -6.09 -4.69 -41.12
CA TRP A 338 -6.82 -4.64 -42.39
C TRP A 338 -7.08 -6.01 -43.04
N PRO A 339 -6.10 -6.94 -43.13
CA PRO A 339 -6.35 -8.26 -43.71
C PRO A 339 -7.43 -9.03 -42.93
N SER A 340 -7.33 -9.10 -41.60
CA SER A 340 -8.30 -9.80 -40.74
C SER A 340 -9.70 -9.21 -40.88
N LEU A 341 -9.82 -7.88 -40.89
CA LEU A 341 -11.10 -7.18 -41.03
C LEU A 341 -11.79 -7.51 -42.36
N LEU A 342 -11.02 -7.55 -43.46
CA LEU A 342 -11.55 -7.85 -44.80
C LEU A 342 -11.84 -9.34 -45.00
N ILE A 343 -11.07 -10.23 -44.38
CA ILE A 343 -11.38 -11.67 -44.39
C ILE A 343 -12.70 -11.94 -43.66
N ASP A 344 -12.90 -11.30 -42.51
CA ASP A 344 -14.12 -11.47 -41.73
C ASP A 344 -15.34 -10.81 -42.40
N SER A 345 -15.13 -9.91 -43.37
CA SER A 345 -16.22 -9.39 -44.22
C SER A 345 -16.56 -10.27 -45.42
N MET A 346 -15.67 -11.17 -45.83
CA MET A 346 -15.84 -12.03 -47.01
C MET A 346 -17.15 -12.84 -46.98
N PRO A 347 -17.56 -13.47 -45.86
CA PRO A 347 -18.83 -14.18 -45.80
C PRO A 347 -20.06 -13.29 -46.04
N LEU A 348 -20.01 -12.02 -45.62
CA LEU A 348 -21.09 -11.05 -45.84
C LEU A 348 -21.19 -10.67 -47.32
N LEU A 349 -20.05 -10.49 -48.00
CA LEU A 349 -19.97 -10.20 -49.43
C LEU A 349 -20.37 -11.41 -50.29
N GLU A 350 -20.14 -12.63 -49.81
CA GLU A 350 -20.52 -13.84 -50.53
C GLU A 350 -21.97 -14.28 -50.30
N SER A 351 -22.69 -13.64 -49.36
CA SER A 351 -24.10 -13.92 -49.07
C SER A 351 -24.99 -13.88 -50.32
N LYS A 352 -25.91 -14.84 -50.44
CA LYS A 352 -26.92 -14.87 -51.52
C LYS A 352 -27.95 -13.74 -51.38
N ASP A 353 -28.18 -13.28 -50.16
CA ASP A 353 -29.02 -12.14 -49.81
C ASP A 353 -28.08 -11.00 -49.37
N PRO A 354 -27.68 -10.10 -50.29
CA PRO A 354 -26.71 -9.07 -50.00
C PRO A 354 -27.27 -8.08 -48.98
N LYS A 355 -26.55 -7.92 -47.87
CA LYS A 355 -26.81 -6.90 -46.84
C LYS A 355 -25.89 -5.69 -46.96
N ILE A 356 -24.84 -5.83 -47.76
CA ILE A 356 -23.94 -4.76 -48.20
C ILE A 356 -24.44 -4.34 -49.60
N PHE A 357 -24.92 -3.12 -49.74
CA PHE A 357 -25.46 -2.57 -50.98
C PHE A 357 -24.35 -2.08 -51.92
N ALA A 358 -24.71 -1.65 -53.13
CA ALA A 358 -23.77 -1.28 -54.18
C ALA A 358 -22.81 -0.17 -53.73
N LYS A 359 -23.33 0.84 -53.03
CA LYS A 359 -22.52 1.95 -52.50
C LYS A 359 -21.46 1.46 -51.50
N GLU A 360 -21.86 0.66 -50.51
CA GLU A 360 -20.92 0.13 -49.52
C GLU A 360 -19.93 -0.86 -50.15
N THR A 361 -20.37 -1.67 -51.12
CA THR A 361 -19.48 -2.60 -51.85
C THR A 361 -18.39 -1.86 -52.61
N VAL A 362 -18.73 -0.73 -53.25
CA VAL A 362 -17.76 0.13 -53.93
C VAL A 362 -16.80 0.77 -52.91
N ALA A 363 -17.28 1.19 -51.74
CA ALA A 363 -16.44 1.72 -50.67
C ALA A 363 -15.45 0.66 -50.15
N ILE A 364 -15.90 -0.56 -49.88
CA ILE A 364 -15.03 -1.68 -49.48
C ILE A 364 -13.99 -1.97 -50.57
N LEU A 365 -14.39 -2.01 -51.84
CA LEU A 365 -13.46 -2.21 -52.96
C LEU A 365 -12.44 -1.09 -53.05
N HIS A 366 -12.85 0.16 -52.83
CA HIS A 366 -11.93 1.30 -52.77
C HIS A 366 -10.87 1.11 -51.67
N HIS A 367 -11.29 0.76 -50.45
CA HIS A 367 -10.37 0.51 -49.32
C HIS A 367 -9.43 -0.69 -49.54
N ILE A 368 -9.87 -1.73 -50.27
CA ILE A 368 -8.99 -2.82 -50.68
C ILE A 368 -7.83 -2.27 -51.54
N GLU A 369 -8.13 -1.40 -52.50
CA GLU A 369 -7.12 -0.84 -53.40
C GLU A 369 -6.28 0.28 -52.76
N THR A 370 -6.86 1.11 -51.88
CA THR A 370 -6.16 2.27 -51.30
C THR A 370 -5.42 1.97 -50.01
N ASP A 371 -5.90 1.03 -49.20
CA ASP A 371 -5.31 0.73 -47.89
C ASP A 371 -4.62 -0.63 -47.90
N LEU A 372 -5.31 -1.71 -48.29
CA LEU A 372 -4.76 -3.06 -48.20
C LEU A 372 -3.63 -3.31 -49.22
N VAL A 373 -3.80 -2.95 -50.49
CA VAL A 373 -2.79 -3.19 -51.55
C VAL A 373 -1.46 -2.48 -51.22
N PRO A 374 -1.42 -1.19 -50.84
CA PRO A 374 -0.17 -0.54 -50.46
C PRO A 374 0.51 -1.14 -49.23
N ILE A 375 -0.28 -1.64 -48.26
CA ILE A 375 0.26 -2.34 -47.08
C ILE A 375 0.98 -3.62 -47.52
N ILE A 376 0.38 -4.38 -48.44
CA ILE A 376 0.98 -5.61 -48.99
C ILE A 376 2.27 -5.28 -49.75
N GLU A 377 2.24 -4.30 -50.66
CA GLU A 377 3.41 -3.89 -51.45
C GLU A 377 4.57 -3.39 -50.57
N ARG A 378 4.25 -2.63 -49.51
CA ARG A 378 5.24 -2.13 -48.54
C ARG A 378 5.87 -3.27 -47.73
N ASN A 379 5.11 -4.31 -47.41
CA ASN A 379 5.64 -5.46 -46.66
C ASN A 379 6.49 -6.38 -47.55
N VAL A 380 6.08 -6.59 -48.80
CA VAL A 380 6.85 -7.35 -49.80
C VAL A 380 8.19 -6.67 -50.12
N SER A 381 8.23 -5.34 -50.22
CA SER A 381 9.46 -4.58 -50.48
C SER A 381 10.43 -4.54 -49.29
N LYS A 382 9.92 -4.55 -48.05
CA LYS A 382 10.77 -4.52 -46.83
C LYS A 382 11.41 -5.86 -46.47
N TYR A 383 10.73 -6.97 -46.74
CA TYR A 383 11.18 -8.30 -46.27
C TYR A 383 11.55 -9.27 -47.41
N GLY A 384 11.25 -8.93 -48.67
CA GLY A 384 11.51 -9.79 -49.82
C GLY A 384 10.50 -10.95 -49.96
N LYS A 385 10.36 -11.48 -51.18
CA LYS A 385 9.36 -12.52 -51.54
C LYS A 385 9.47 -13.84 -50.75
N HIS A 386 10.60 -14.11 -50.10
CA HIS A 386 10.81 -15.33 -49.31
C HIS A 386 10.50 -15.17 -47.81
N HIS A 387 10.25 -13.95 -47.34
CA HIS A 387 9.79 -13.67 -45.95
C HIS A 387 8.37 -13.11 -45.90
N SER A 388 7.72 -12.87 -47.04
CA SER A 388 6.27 -12.63 -47.07
C SER A 388 5.51 -13.81 -46.48
N GLU A 389 5.94 -15.06 -46.72
CA GLU A 389 5.33 -16.25 -46.10
C GLU A 389 5.38 -16.24 -44.55
N THR A 390 6.39 -15.61 -43.93
CA THR A 390 6.52 -15.55 -42.45
C THR A 390 5.84 -14.34 -41.83
N VAL A 391 5.83 -13.18 -42.50
CA VAL A 391 5.07 -11.99 -42.07
C VAL A 391 3.56 -12.22 -42.19
N PHE A 392 3.14 -13.08 -43.14
CA PHE A 392 1.73 -13.40 -43.35
C PHE A 392 1.21 -14.61 -42.56
N LYS A 393 2.09 -15.46 -42.00
CA LYS A 393 1.73 -16.44 -40.95
C LYS A 393 1.13 -15.80 -39.68
N ASP A 394 1.34 -14.50 -39.49
CA ASP A 394 0.73 -13.73 -38.41
C ASP A 394 -0.73 -13.32 -38.69
N TYR A 395 -1.23 -13.59 -39.90
CA TYR A 395 -2.64 -13.55 -40.26
C TYR A 395 -3.15 -14.98 -40.45
N ARG A 396 -4.46 -15.18 -40.43
CA ARG A 396 -5.12 -16.50 -40.63
C ARG A 396 -4.90 -17.12 -42.03
N VAL A 397 -3.88 -16.68 -42.77
CA VAL A 397 -3.80 -16.80 -44.23
C VAL A 397 -2.39 -17.16 -44.66
N GLU A 398 -2.26 -18.24 -45.41
CA GLU A 398 -0.99 -18.71 -45.97
C GLU A 398 -0.63 -18.00 -47.29
N ASN A 399 -1.61 -17.52 -48.07
CA ASN A 399 -1.39 -16.86 -49.36
C ASN A 399 -2.22 -15.58 -49.56
N VAL A 400 -1.56 -14.43 -49.53
CA VAL A 400 -2.21 -13.10 -49.56
C VAL A 400 -2.70 -12.71 -50.95
N ASP A 401 -1.98 -13.08 -52.00
CA ASP A 401 -2.36 -12.76 -53.38
C ASP A 401 -3.64 -13.50 -53.78
N GLU A 402 -3.82 -14.73 -53.29
CA GLU A 402 -5.05 -15.49 -53.47
C GLU A 402 -6.22 -14.84 -52.73
N ILE A 403 -6.04 -14.42 -51.47
CA ILE A 403 -7.11 -13.74 -50.72
C ILE A 403 -7.46 -12.39 -51.33
N LEU A 404 -6.48 -11.62 -51.82
CA LEU A 404 -6.76 -10.36 -52.49
C LEU A 404 -7.64 -10.58 -53.73
N ASN A 405 -7.33 -11.60 -54.53
CA ASN A 405 -8.14 -11.96 -55.69
C ASN A 405 -9.54 -12.46 -55.30
N LEU A 406 -9.65 -13.25 -54.23
CA LEU A 406 -10.93 -13.72 -53.69
C LEU A 406 -11.79 -12.55 -53.17
N LEU A 407 -11.20 -11.59 -52.46
CA LEU A 407 -11.90 -10.39 -51.98
C LEU A 407 -12.39 -9.52 -53.14
N ARG A 408 -11.55 -9.27 -54.15
CA ARG A 408 -11.95 -8.56 -55.38
C ARG A 408 -13.11 -9.26 -56.08
N LEU A 409 -13.05 -10.59 -56.19
CA LEU A 409 -14.10 -11.42 -56.78
C LEU A 409 -15.39 -11.39 -55.95
N ALA A 410 -15.28 -11.46 -54.62
CA ALA A 410 -16.42 -11.36 -53.71
C ALA A 410 -17.12 -10.00 -53.84
N CYS A 411 -16.36 -8.90 -53.88
CA CYS A 411 -16.89 -7.56 -54.14
C CYS A 411 -17.58 -7.47 -55.51
N ALA A 412 -16.98 -7.99 -56.59
CA ALA A 412 -17.59 -7.97 -57.92
C ALA A 412 -18.91 -8.77 -57.96
N ARG A 413 -18.94 -9.94 -57.33
CA ARG A 413 -20.15 -10.77 -57.24
C ARG A 413 -21.21 -10.12 -56.35
N ASN A 414 -20.84 -9.50 -55.24
CA ASN A 414 -21.77 -8.80 -54.36
C ASN A 414 -22.36 -7.58 -55.07
N LEU A 415 -21.53 -6.79 -55.76
CA LEU A 415 -21.95 -5.62 -56.53
C LEU A 415 -22.96 -5.99 -57.61
N ALA A 416 -22.71 -7.07 -58.36
CA ALA A 416 -23.67 -7.56 -59.35
C ALA A 416 -25.01 -7.95 -58.73
N ARG A 417 -24.99 -8.63 -57.57
CA ARG A 417 -26.21 -9.03 -56.83
C ARG A 417 -26.96 -7.83 -56.24
N ALA A 418 -26.24 -6.92 -55.59
CA ALA A 418 -26.78 -5.72 -54.97
C ALA A 418 -27.42 -4.80 -56.02
N LEU A 419 -26.76 -4.55 -57.15
CA LEU A 419 -27.32 -3.76 -58.24
C LEU A 419 -28.58 -4.39 -58.84
N ILE A 420 -28.65 -5.71 -58.96
CA ILE A 420 -29.87 -6.38 -59.43
C ILE A 420 -30.99 -6.16 -58.42
N ILE A 421 -30.75 -6.35 -57.12
CA ILE A 421 -31.78 -6.24 -56.08
C ILE A 421 -32.25 -4.79 -55.92
N GLU A 422 -31.33 -3.82 -55.87
CA GLU A 422 -31.65 -2.38 -55.78
C GLU A 422 -32.47 -1.89 -56.98
N ASN A 423 -32.19 -2.41 -58.18
CA ASN A 423 -32.92 -2.01 -59.39
C ASN A 423 -34.20 -2.84 -59.66
N THR A 424 -34.41 -3.95 -58.94
CA THR A 424 -35.60 -4.81 -59.09
C THR A 424 -36.60 -4.68 -57.95
N MET A 425 -36.21 -4.11 -56.81
CA MET A 425 -37.16 -3.74 -55.76
C MET A 425 -37.87 -2.44 -56.14
N PRO A 426 -39.22 -2.39 -56.13
CA PRO A 426 -39.93 -1.14 -56.34
C PRO A 426 -39.58 -0.18 -55.21
N VAL A 427 -39.17 1.03 -55.57
CA VAL A 427 -39.03 2.16 -54.66
C VAL A 427 -40.37 2.33 -53.94
N VAL A 428 -40.40 2.09 -52.63
CA VAL A 428 -41.53 2.44 -51.75
C VAL A 428 -41.20 3.74 -51.03
#